data_AF-A0A6J0DLX0-F1
#
_entry.id   AF-A0A6J0DLX0-F1
#
_cell.length_a   1.000
_cell.length_b   1.000
_cell.length_c   1.000
_cell.angle_alpha   90.00
_cell.angle_beta   90.00
_cell.angle_gamma   90.00
#
_symmetry.space_group_name_H-M   'P 1'
#
loop_
_entity.id
_entity.type
_entity.pdbx_description
1 polymer ?
#
loop_
_entity_poly.entity_id
_entity_poly.type
_entity_poly.pdbx_seq_one_letter_code
_entity_poly.pdbx_strand_id
1 'polypeptide(L)'
;MDLEASLLSFEKLDRASPDLWPEQLPGVAEFAASFKSPITSSPPKWMAEIERDDIDMLKELGSLTTANLMEKVRGLQNLAYQLGLDECLILLAAGVLLMESTHALKHFLL
;
A
#
# COMPACT_ATOMS: atom_id res chain seq x y z
N MET A 1 28.99 33.66 -18.15
CA MET A 1 29.30 33.03 -16.85
C MET A 1 28.26 33.37 -15.76
N ASP A 2 27.29 34.26 -16.01
CA ASP A 2 26.26 34.64 -15.01
C ASP A 2 24.99 33.76 -14.98
N LEU A 3 24.67 33.03 -16.06
CA LEU A 3 23.41 32.30 -16.16
C LEU A 3 23.38 31.02 -15.29
N GLU A 4 24.52 30.37 -15.13
CA GLU A 4 24.65 29.14 -14.33
C GLU A 4 24.48 29.43 -12.84
N ALA A 5 24.99 30.58 -12.36
CA ALA A 5 24.80 31.02 -10.99
C ALA A 5 23.32 31.39 -10.69
N SER A 6 22.58 31.87 -11.70
CA SER A 6 21.15 32.16 -11.58
C SER A 6 20.25 30.92 -11.58
N LEU A 7 20.78 29.74 -11.93
CA LEU A 7 20.06 28.45 -11.90
C LEU A 7 20.27 27.68 -10.58
N LEU A 8 21.12 28.19 -9.69
CA LEU A 8 21.30 27.63 -8.35
C LEU A 8 20.25 28.22 -7.41
N SER A 9 19.10 27.54 -7.25
CA SER A 9 18.18 27.87 -6.16
C SER A 9 18.75 27.37 -4.84
N PHE A 10 19.08 28.28 -3.92
CA PHE A 10 19.44 27.95 -2.53
C PHE A 10 18.21 27.54 -1.72
N GLU A 11 17.50 26.50 -2.19
CA GLU A 11 16.36 25.92 -1.49
C GLU A 11 16.86 25.33 -0.16
N LYS A 12 16.44 25.93 0.95
CA LYS A 12 16.65 25.35 2.27
C LYS A 12 15.65 24.22 2.43
N LEU A 13 16.15 22.99 2.29
CA LEU A 13 15.41 21.75 2.53
C LEU A 13 15.14 21.55 4.04
N ASP A 14 14.55 22.52 4.72
CA ASP A 14 13.95 22.33 6.04
C ASP A 14 12.63 21.53 5.88
N ARG A 15 12.74 20.38 5.21
CA ARG A 15 11.67 19.38 5.02
C ARG A 15 11.58 18.48 6.25
N ALA A 16 11.66 19.06 7.44
CA ALA A 16 11.07 18.39 8.58
C ALA A 16 9.60 18.21 8.21
N SER A 17 9.13 16.95 8.13
CA SER A 17 7.71 16.67 7.90
C SER A 17 6.90 17.57 8.84
N PRO A 18 5.92 18.33 8.35
CA PRO A 18 5.11 19.19 9.22
C PRO A 18 4.63 18.38 10.42
N ASP A 19 4.62 18.99 11.62
CA ASP A 19 4.13 18.35 12.83
C ASP A 19 2.80 17.67 12.52
N LEU A 20 2.74 16.38 12.82
CA LEU A 20 1.68 15.47 12.39
C LEU A 20 0.38 15.88 13.11
N TRP A 21 -0.34 16.82 12.49
CA TRP A 21 -1.65 17.35 12.87
C TRP A 21 -1.66 17.97 14.29
N PRO A 22 -1.75 19.30 14.44
CA PRO A 22 -1.70 19.94 15.76
C PRO A 22 -2.88 19.59 16.69
N GLU A 23 -3.97 19.00 16.18
CA GLU A 23 -5.07 18.54 17.02
C GLU A 23 -4.82 17.14 17.58
N GLN A 24 -4.69 17.05 18.91
CA GLN A 24 -4.71 15.77 19.63
C GLN A 24 -6.11 15.15 19.57
N LEU A 25 -6.40 14.43 18.49
CA LEU A 25 -7.56 13.56 18.43
C LEU A 25 -7.37 12.42 19.45
N PRO A 26 -8.31 12.22 20.40
CA PRO A 26 -8.26 11.11 21.34
C PRO A 26 -8.13 9.78 20.58
N GLY A 27 -7.19 8.92 20.98
CA GLY A 27 -6.89 7.66 20.28
C GLY A 27 -5.80 7.73 19.19
N VAL A 28 -5.55 8.90 18.56
CA VAL A 28 -4.54 9.01 17.50
C VAL A 28 -3.12 9.00 18.06
N ALA A 29 -2.90 9.69 19.19
CA ALA A 29 -1.60 9.68 19.87
C ALA A 29 -1.24 8.29 20.42
N GLU A 30 -2.23 7.56 20.93
CA GLU A 30 -2.07 6.19 21.44
C GLU A 30 -1.82 5.20 20.30
N PHE A 31 -2.55 5.33 19.18
CA PHE A 31 -2.32 4.55 17.96
C PHE A 31 -0.90 4.80 17.41
N ALA A 32 -0.49 6.06 17.25
CA ALA A 32 0.84 6.42 16.74
C ALA A 32 1.97 5.97 17.69
N ALA A 33 1.78 6.05 19.01
CA ALA A 33 2.72 5.52 19.99
C ALA A 33 2.83 3.99 19.93
N SER A 34 1.73 3.30 19.58
CA SER A 34 1.72 1.84 19.43
C SER A 34 2.51 1.34 18.20
N PHE A 35 2.86 2.21 17.25
CA PHE A 35 3.81 1.93 16.15
C PHE A 35 5.28 2.24 16.52
N LYS A 36 5.56 2.83 17.68
CA LYS A 36 6.90 3.26 18.10
C LYS A 36 7.71 2.19 18.84
N SER A 37 7.60 0.92 18.48
CA SER A 37 8.56 -0.10 18.95
C SER A 37 8.70 -1.28 18.01
N PRO A 38 9.94 -1.77 17.88
CA PRO A 38 10.98 -1.26 17.01
C PRO A 38 10.61 -1.49 15.55
N ILE A 39 10.95 -0.54 14.68
CA ILE A 39 11.10 -0.78 13.25
C ILE A 39 11.88 -2.09 13.13
N THR A 40 11.27 -3.14 12.57
CA THR A 40 12.04 -4.28 12.08
C THR A 40 13.09 -3.64 11.17
N SER A 41 14.35 -3.65 11.58
CA SER A 41 15.44 -2.96 10.87
C SER A 41 15.66 -3.50 9.45
N SER A 42 14.93 -4.56 9.08
CA SER A 42 14.76 -4.99 7.71
C SER A 42 13.83 -4.02 6.97
N PRO A 43 14.25 -3.50 5.80
CA PRO A 43 13.33 -2.88 4.86
C PRO A 43 12.07 -3.75 4.70
N PRO A 44 10.87 -3.15 4.55
CA PRO A 44 9.65 -3.89 4.22
C PRO A 44 9.93 -4.89 3.11
N LYS A 45 9.19 -5.99 3.06
CA LYS A 45 9.42 -7.04 2.06
C LYS A 45 9.38 -6.54 0.60
N TRP A 46 8.67 -5.44 0.32
CA TRP A 46 8.67 -4.79 -1.00
C TRP A 46 9.92 -3.92 -1.29
N MET A 47 10.67 -3.55 -0.25
CA MET A 47 12.04 -2.99 -0.31
C MET A 47 13.12 -4.07 -0.11
N ALA A 48 12.74 -5.35 0.00
CA ALA A 48 13.71 -6.43 0.04
C ALA A 48 14.46 -6.51 -1.31
N GLU A 49 15.65 -7.11 -1.27
CA GLU A 49 16.48 -7.32 -2.45
C GLU A 49 15.66 -7.96 -3.57
N ILE A 50 15.77 -7.42 -4.79
CA ILE A 50 15.09 -7.96 -5.97
C ILE A 50 15.50 -9.43 -6.12
N GLU A 51 14.53 -10.34 -6.07
CA GLU A 51 14.79 -11.77 -6.13
C GLU A 51 15.21 -12.16 -7.56
N ARG A 52 15.89 -13.31 -7.71
CA ARG A 52 16.26 -13.80 -9.06
C ARG A 52 15.05 -13.94 -9.97
N ASP A 53 13.93 -14.39 -9.40
CA ASP A 53 12.67 -14.57 -10.12
C ASP A 53 12.09 -13.22 -10.59
N ASP A 54 12.24 -12.15 -9.80
CA ASP A 54 11.84 -10.80 -10.20
C ASP A 54 12.68 -10.29 -11.37
N ILE A 55 13.99 -10.55 -11.35
CA ILE A 55 14.91 -10.18 -12.44
C ILE A 55 14.53 -10.92 -13.73
N ASP A 56 14.22 -12.22 -13.63
CA ASP A 56 13.86 -13.02 -14.77
C ASP A 56 12.48 -12.63 -15.34
N MET A 57 11.52 -12.28 -14.47
CA MET A 57 10.24 -11.72 -14.90
C MET A 57 10.40 -10.35 -15.58
N LEU A 58 11.28 -9.48 -15.10
CA LEU A 58 11.60 -8.20 -15.76
C LEU A 58 12.19 -8.41 -17.16
N LYS A 59 13.10 -9.39 -17.31
CA LYS A 59 13.66 -9.74 -18.62
C LYS A 59 12.61 -10.29 -19.56
N GLU A 60 11.74 -11.18 -19.07
CA GLU A 60 10.63 -11.72 -19.86
C GLU A 60 9.76 -10.58 -20.40
N LEU A 61 9.33 -9.66 -19.53
CA LEU A 61 8.53 -8.50 -19.91
C LEU A 61 9.27 -7.57 -20.89
N GLY A 62 10.56 -7.33 -20.68
CA GLY A 62 11.40 -6.50 -21.55
C GLY A 62 11.69 -7.12 -22.92
N SER A 63 11.54 -8.45 -23.05
CA SER A 63 11.70 -9.16 -24.33
C SER A 63 10.45 -9.11 -25.22
N LEU A 64 9.31 -8.70 -24.66
CA LEU A 64 8.05 -8.62 -25.39
C LEU A 64 8.04 -7.43 -26.35
N THR A 65 7.32 -7.60 -27.47
CA THR A 65 6.95 -6.46 -28.31
C THR A 65 5.98 -5.57 -27.54
N THR A 66 5.91 -4.27 -27.90
CA THR A 66 4.97 -3.33 -27.28
C THR A 66 3.52 -3.82 -27.34
N ALA A 67 3.12 -4.47 -28.43
CA ALA A 67 1.77 -5.02 -28.57
C ALA A 67 1.49 -6.13 -27.54
N ASN A 68 2.41 -7.10 -27.41
CA ASN A 68 2.26 -8.20 -26.47
C ASN A 68 2.32 -7.73 -25.01
N LEU A 69 3.16 -6.73 -24.73
CA LEU A 69 3.23 -6.11 -23.42
C LEU A 69 1.89 -5.47 -23.04
N MET A 70 1.29 -4.71 -23.96
CA MET A 70 -0.02 -4.07 -23.74
C MET A 70 -1.14 -5.09 -23.54
N GLU A 71 -1.10 -6.23 -24.26
CA GLU A 71 -2.03 -7.34 -24.05
C GLU A 71 -1.87 -7.94 -22.65
N LYS A 72 -0.64 -8.18 -22.20
CA LYS A 72 -0.35 -8.70 -20.85
C LYS A 72 -0.79 -7.71 -19.76
N VAL A 73 -0.58 -6.41 -19.96
CA VAL A 73 -1.09 -5.35 -19.06
C VAL A 73 -2.62 -5.40 -18.96
N ARG A 74 -3.33 -5.53 -20.08
CA ARG A 74 -4.79 -5.65 -20.08
C ARG A 74 -5.25 -6.93 -19.36
N GLY A 75 -4.54 -8.05 -19.57
CA GLY A 75 -4.81 -9.30 -18.87
C GLY A 75 -4.67 -9.16 -17.34
N LEU A 76 -3.62 -8.50 -16.87
CA LEU A 76 -3.41 -8.24 -15.44
C LEU A 76 -4.48 -7.31 -14.87
N GLN A 77 -4.89 -6.27 -15.60
CA GLN A 77 -5.98 -5.38 -15.19
C GLN A 77 -7.30 -6.14 -15.04
N ASN A 78 -7.61 -7.04 -15.98
CA ASN A 78 -8.80 -7.89 -15.89
C ASN A 78 -8.74 -8.83 -14.70
N LEU A 79 -7.58 -9.45 -14.44
CA LEU A 79 -7.38 -10.33 -13.29
C LEU A 79 -7.55 -9.56 -11.97
N ALA A 80 -6.92 -8.40 -11.84
CA ALA A 80 -7.04 -7.55 -10.65
C ALA A 80 -8.50 -7.14 -10.39
N TYR A 81 -9.25 -6.84 -11.45
CA TYR A 81 -10.68 -6.54 -11.35
C TYR A 81 -11.48 -7.75 -10.83
N GLN A 82 -11.26 -8.95 -11.39
CA GLN A 82 -11.93 -10.17 -10.91
C GLN A 82 -11.61 -10.47 -9.44
N LEU A 83 -10.34 -10.41 -9.06
CA LEU A 83 -9.91 -10.60 -7.67
C LEU A 83 -10.60 -9.60 -6.74
N GLY A 84 -10.71 -8.33 -7.14
CA GLY A 84 -11.41 -7.33 -6.35
C GLY A 84 -12.90 -7.66 -6.14
N LEU A 85 -13.58 -8.21 -7.15
CA LEU A 85 -14.96 -8.67 -7.01
C LEU A 85 -15.07 -9.87 -6.05
N ASP A 86 -14.17 -10.84 -6.19
CA ASP A 86 -14.14 -12.03 -5.35
C ASP A 86 -13.88 -11.67 -3.88
N GLU A 87 -12.92 -10.79 -3.63
CA GLU A 87 -12.63 -10.25 -2.30
C GLU A 87 -13.83 -9.50 -1.73
N CYS A 88 -14.51 -8.66 -2.52
CA CYS A 88 -15.72 -7.97 -2.08
C CYS A 88 -16.82 -8.95 -1.66
N LEU A 89 -17.02 -10.02 -2.45
CA LEU A 89 -18.00 -11.05 -2.14
C LEU A 89 -17.65 -11.80 -0.85
N ILE A 90 -16.39 -12.18 -0.68
CA ILE A 90 -15.89 -12.88 0.51
C ILE A 90 -16.05 -11.98 1.75
N LEU A 91 -15.66 -10.71 1.65
CA LEU A 91 -15.77 -9.75 2.75
C LEU A 91 -17.23 -9.47 3.12
N LEU A 92 -18.12 -9.35 2.13
CA LEU A 92 -19.54 -9.19 2.37
C LEU A 92 -20.13 -10.42 3.07
N ALA A 93 -19.81 -11.63 2.58
CA ALA A 93 -20.29 -12.88 3.16
C ALA A 93 -19.79 -13.05 4.61
N ALA A 94 -18.51 -12.77 4.86
CA ALA A 94 -17.94 -12.78 6.20
C ALA A 94 -18.63 -11.75 7.12
N GLY A 95 -18.90 -10.54 6.61
CA GLY A 95 -19.63 -9.51 7.34
C GLY A 95 -21.05 -9.94 7.73
N VAL A 96 -21.79 -10.56 6.81
CA VAL A 96 -23.14 -11.09 7.08
C VAL A 96 -23.10 -12.20 8.13
N LEU A 97 -22.16 -13.13 8.02
CA LEU A 97 -22.00 -14.22 8.99
C LEU A 97 -21.67 -13.69 10.40
N LEU A 98 -20.79 -12.67 10.48
CA LEU A 98 -20.48 -12.00 11.74
C LEU A 98 -21.70 -11.29 12.33
N MET A 99 -22.51 -10.63 11.50
CA MET A 99 -23.76 -9.99 11.94
C MET A 99 -24.74 -11.02 12.51
N GLU A 100 -24.96 -12.16 11.84
CA GLU A 100 -25.83 -13.23 12.35
C GLU A 100 -25.32 -13.80 13.67
N SER A 101 -24.01 -14.02 13.79
CA SER A 101 -23.40 -14.53 15.02
C SER A 101 -23.58 -13.55 16.19
N THR A 102 -23.42 -12.24 15.96
CA THR A 102 -23.68 -11.23 17.00
C THR A 102 -25.15 -11.13 17.39
N HIS A 103 -26.08 -11.32 16.45
CA HIS A 103 -27.52 -11.33 16.72
C HIS A 103 -27.91 -12.56 17.55
N ALA A 104 -27.39 -13.74 17.20
CA ALA A 104 -27.60 -14.98 17.94
C ALA A 104 -27.07 -14.91 19.38
N LEU A 105 -25.89 -14.31 19.58
CA LEU A 105 -25.30 -14.10 20.91
C LEU A 105 -26.16 -13.17 21.78
N LYS A 106 -26.73 -12.10 21.21
CA LYS A 106 -27.62 -11.18 21.95
C LYS A 106 -28.92 -11.87 22.41
N HIS A 107 -29.47 -12.78 21.61
CA HIS A 107 -30.67 -13.54 21.97
C HIS A 107 -30.39 -14.64 23.02
N PHE A 108 -29.14 -15.11 23.15
CA PHE A 108 -28.76 -16.09 24.16
C PHE A 108 -28.41 -15.45 25.52
N LEU A 109 -27.96 -14.19 25.51
CA LEU A 109 -27.54 -13.44 26.70
C LEU A 109 -28.66 -12.60 27.35
N LEU A 110 -29.87 -12.61 26.78
CA LEU A 110 -31.06 -11.93 27.31
C LEU A 110 -32.12 -12.96 27.73
#